data_AF-X1V3R6-F1
#
_entry.id   AF-X1V3R6-F1
#
_cell.length_a   1.000
_cell.length_b   1.000
_cell.length_c   1.000
_cell.angle_alpha   90.00
_cell.angle_beta   90.00
_cell.angle_gamma   90.00
#
_symmetry.space_group_name_H-M   'P 1'
#
loop_
_entity.id
_entity.type
_entity.pdbx_description
1 polymer ?
#
loop_
_entity_poly.entity_id
_entity_poly.type
_entity_poly.pdbx_seq_one_letter_code
_entity_poly.pdbx_strand_id
1 'polypeptide(L)'
;MSGGTLVGSNLTSILIQTDDATPIVLIDAAAGAVANLTDEAQLAWAGAILLDAGTGAKIQLIIAGGAATAAKVCDVIAESRAVASGGYLS
;
A
#
# COMPACT_ATOMS: atom_id res chain seq x y z
N MET A 1 -10.73 -5.38 -35.70
CA MET A 1 -9.93 -4.44 -34.88
C MET A 1 -8.58 -5.11 -34.66
N SER A 2 -7.54 -4.53 -35.23
CA SER A 2 -6.16 -5.02 -35.20
C SER A 2 -5.61 -5.02 -33.77
N GLY A 3 -4.98 -6.13 -33.38
CA GLY A 3 -4.32 -6.28 -32.10
C GLY A 3 -3.27 -5.20 -31.87
N GLY A 4 -3.54 -4.33 -30.89
CA GLY A 4 -2.52 -3.54 -30.24
C GLY A 4 -1.95 -4.37 -29.10
N THR A 5 -0.65 -4.64 -29.12
CA THR A 5 0.09 -5.04 -27.91
C THR A 5 -0.21 -4.02 -26.83
N LEU A 6 -1.01 -4.39 -25.83
CA LEU A 6 -1.23 -3.56 -24.66
C LEU A 6 0.11 -3.53 -23.92
N VAL A 7 0.90 -2.48 -24.15
CA VAL A 7 2.04 -2.16 -23.29
C VAL A 7 1.43 -1.91 -21.91
N GLY A 8 1.57 -2.90 -21.04
CA GLY A 8 0.96 -2.91 -19.72
C GLY A 8 1.37 -1.65 -18.97
N SER A 9 0.37 -0.96 -18.43
CA SER A 9 0.45 -0.10 -17.24
C SER A 9 1.85 0.42 -16.87
N ASN A 10 2.06 1.74 -16.94
CA ASN A 10 3.27 2.38 -16.41
C ASN A 10 3.39 2.28 -14.88
N LEU A 11 2.43 1.65 -14.17
CA LEU A 11 2.60 1.27 -12.77
C LEU A 11 3.80 0.34 -12.65
N THR A 12 4.62 0.57 -11.64
CA THR A 12 5.86 -0.19 -11.40
C THR A 12 5.78 -0.99 -10.11
N SER A 13 5.21 -0.39 -9.06
CA SER A 13 5.02 -1.05 -7.76
C SER A 13 3.93 -0.36 -6.95
N ILE A 14 3.42 -1.09 -5.96
CA ILE A 14 2.77 -0.53 -4.78
C ILE A 14 3.70 -0.71 -3.58
N LEU A 15 3.67 0.20 -2.64
CA LEU A 15 4.29 0.01 -1.33
C LEU A 15 3.39 0.62 -0.26
N ILE A 16 3.42 0.01 0.93
CA ILE A 16 2.66 0.47 2.09
C ILE A 16 3.65 0.71 3.22
N GLN A 17 3.68 1.92 3.75
CA GLN A 17 4.56 2.31 4.84
C GLN A 17 3.88 3.40 5.68
N THR A 18 4.49 3.79 6.79
CA THR A 18 4.09 5.01 7.50
C THR A 18 4.67 6.25 6.81
N ASP A 19 4.06 7.41 7.00
CA ASP A 19 4.56 8.71 6.52
C ASP A 19 5.42 9.45 7.56
N ASP A 20 5.89 8.73 8.58
CA ASP A 20 6.80 9.26 9.59
C ASP A 20 8.14 9.70 8.95
N ALA A 21 8.86 10.61 9.61
CA ALA A 21 10.21 11.01 9.19
C ALA A 21 11.16 9.81 9.06
N THR A 22 10.95 8.77 9.86
CA THR A 22 11.53 7.44 9.64
C THR A 22 10.42 6.44 9.29
N PRO A 23 10.15 6.19 8.00
CA PRO A 23 9.07 5.30 7.59
C PRO A 23 9.24 3.87 8.11
N ILE A 24 8.16 3.32 8.66
CA ILE A 24 8.05 1.88 8.94
C ILE A 24 7.41 1.22 7.72
N VAL A 25 8.14 0.32 7.09
CA VAL A 25 7.71 -0.36 5.86
C VAL A 25 6.89 -1.60 6.21
N LEU A 26 5.65 -1.64 5.71
CA LEU A 26 4.71 -2.75 5.88
C LEU A 26 4.79 -3.69 4.67
N ILE A 27 4.76 -3.11 3.47
CA ILE A 27 4.99 -3.78 2.18
C ILE A 27 5.96 -2.92 1.39
N ASP A 28 7.11 -3.47 1.01
CA ASP A 28 8.10 -2.74 0.21
C ASP A 28 7.78 -2.80 -1.30
N ALA A 29 8.48 -1.96 -2.07
CA ALA A 29 8.30 -1.89 -3.52
C ALA A 29 8.76 -3.15 -4.27
N ALA A 30 9.58 -4.00 -3.66
CA ALA A 30 10.03 -5.26 -4.27
C ALA A 30 8.95 -6.33 -4.13
N ALA A 31 8.36 -6.49 -2.95
CA ALA A 31 7.21 -7.35 -2.71
C ALA A 31 5.99 -6.87 -3.51
N GLY A 32 5.70 -5.57 -3.48
CA GLY A 32 4.61 -4.94 -4.24
C GLY A 32 4.93 -4.62 -5.70
N ALA A 33 5.97 -5.19 -6.29
CA ALA A 33 6.27 -5.02 -7.71
C ALA A 33 5.12 -5.56 -8.58
N VAL A 34 4.79 -4.87 -9.68
CA VAL A 34 3.67 -5.28 -10.56
C VAL A 34 3.80 -6.72 -11.07
N ALA A 35 5.03 -7.21 -11.27
CA ALA A 35 5.28 -8.60 -11.65
C ALA A 35 4.79 -9.63 -10.61
N ASN A 36 4.68 -9.24 -9.34
CA ASN A 36 4.18 -10.06 -8.24
C ASN A 36 2.67 -9.89 -7.99
N LEU A 37 2.06 -8.84 -8.57
CA LEU A 37 0.63 -8.53 -8.44
C LEU A 37 -0.18 -9.19 -9.56
N THR A 38 -0.10 -10.52 -9.64
CA THR A 38 -0.92 -11.30 -10.57
C THR A 38 -2.39 -11.28 -10.15
N ASP A 39 -3.29 -11.73 -11.02
CA ASP A 39 -4.70 -11.88 -10.65
C ASP A 39 -4.81 -12.73 -9.37
N GLU A 40 -5.65 -12.27 -8.43
CA GLU A 40 -5.88 -12.86 -7.11
C GLU A 40 -4.69 -12.86 -6.14
N ALA A 41 -3.57 -12.20 -6.47
CA ALA A 41 -2.42 -12.08 -5.56
C ALA A 41 -2.79 -11.29 -4.30
N GLN A 42 -2.51 -11.89 -3.13
CA GLN A 42 -2.69 -11.25 -1.83
C GLN A 42 -1.33 -10.99 -1.19
N LEU A 43 -1.09 -9.74 -0.81
CA LEU A 43 0.04 -9.34 0.02
C LEU A 43 -0.50 -9.04 1.42
N ALA A 44 0.10 -9.65 2.43
CA ALA A 44 -0.31 -9.47 3.81
C ALA A 44 0.89 -9.21 4.70
N TRP A 45 0.73 -8.30 5.65
CA TRP A 45 1.67 -8.04 6.72
C TRP A 45 0.99 -8.33 8.06
N ALA A 46 1.61 -9.16 8.90
CA ALA A 46 0.99 -9.71 10.11
C ALA A 46 1.59 -9.16 11.42
N GLY A 47 2.38 -8.08 11.35
CA GLY A 47 3.00 -7.46 12.51
C GLY A 47 2.08 -6.52 13.28
N ALA A 48 2.65 -5.84 14.27
CA ALA A 48 2.03 -4.70 14.92
C ALA A 48 3.06 -3.58 15.08
N ILE A 49 2.64 -2.34 14.83
CA ILE A 49 3.46 -1.14 15.02
C ILE A 49 2.68 -0.15 15.87
N LEU A 50 3.41 0.67 16.63
CA LEU A 50 2.85 1.82 17.32
C LEU A 50 3.02 3.03 16.43
N LEU A 51 1.92 3.71 16.14
CA LEU A 51 1.94 5.02 15.50
C LEU A 51 1.83 6.06 16.60
N ASP A 52 2.76 7.00 16.64
CA ASP A 52 2.66 8.12 17.57
C ASP A 52 1.55 9.06 17.12
N ALA A 53 0.50 9.19 17.93
CA ALA A 53 -0.57 10.13 17.67
C ALA A 53 -0.09 11.59 17.66
N GLY A 54 1.02 11.89 18.36
CA GLY A 54 1.59 13.24 18.44
C GLY A 54 2.26 13.71 17.14
N THR A 55 2.75 12.80 16.29
CA THR A 55 3.34 13.15 14.99
C THR A 55 2.31 13.25 13.88
N GLY A 56 1.09 12.76 14.11
CA GLY A 56 0.02 12.70 13.11
C GLY A 56 0.31 11.70 11.99
N ALA A 57 1.25 10.78 12.21
CA ALA A 57 1.69 9.82 11.21
C ALA A 57 0.56 8.86 10.83
N LYS A 58 0.48 8.54 9.54
CA LYS A 58 -0.54 7.72 8.90
C LYS A 58 0.11 6.55 8.16
N ILE A 59 -0.69 5.51 7.96
CA ILE A 59 -0.38 4.48 6.97
C ILE A 59 -0.69 5.06 5.59
N GLN A 60 0.29 5.00 4.68
CA GLN A 60 0.17 5.49 3.32
C GLN A 60 0.31 4.35 2.31
N LEU A 61 -0.56 4.36 1.30
CA LEU A 61 -0.38 3.62 0.07
C LEU A 61 0.32 4.51 -0.94
N ILE A 62 1.47 4.07 -1.43
CA ILE A 62 2.16 4.74 -2.53
C ILE A 62 2.08 3.84 -3.76
N ILE A 63 1.62 4.42 -4.85
CA ILE A 63 1.55 3.80 -6.17
C ILE A 63 2.61 4.46 -7.03
N ALA A 64 3.66 3.72 -7.38
CA ALA A 64 4.76 4.23 -8.17
C ALA A 64 4.54 3.94 -9.66
N GLY A 65 4.92 4.89 -10.51
CA GLY A 65 4.85 4.77 -11.96
C GLY A 65 4.03 5.86 -12.64
N GLY A 66 3.69 5.62 -13.90
CA GLY A 66 2.84 6.51 -14.69
C GLY A 66 1.38 6.06 -14.73
N ALA A 67 0.57 6.78 -15.49
CA ALA A 67 -0.85 6.48 -15.64
C ALA A 67 -1.10 5.03 -16.10
N ALA A 68 -2.07 4.36 -15.47
CA ALA A 68 -2.57 3.08 -15.94
C ALA A 68 -3.43 3.28 -17.19
N THR A 69 -3.31 2.38 -18.17
CA THR A 69 -4.07 2.42 -19.43
C THR A 69 -5.49 1.86 -19.29
N ALA A 70 -5.80 1.22 -18.16
CA ALA A 70 -7.12 0.72 -17.78
C ALA A 70 -7.35 0.96 -16.28
N ALA A 71 -8.61 0.99 -15.85
CA ALA A 71 -8.95 1.10 -14.44
C ALA A 71 -8.36 -0.07 -13.64
N LYS A 72 -7.69 0.25 -12.53
CA LYS A 72 -7.16 -0.71 -11.57
C LYS A 72 -7.73 -0.35 -10.20
N VAL A 73 -8.21 -1.36 -9.46
CA VAL A 73 -8.71 -1.20 -8.10
C VAL A 73 -7.74 -1.90 -7.17
N CYS A 74 -7.34 -1.23 -6.09
CA CYS A 74 -6.53 -1.78 -5.01
C CYS A 74 -7.31 -1.60 -3.72
N ASP A 75 -7.77 -2.71 -3.14
CA ASP A 75 -8.47 -2.72 -1.87
C ASP A 75 -7.44 -2.83 -0.75
N VAL A 76 -7.46 -1.87 0.18
CA VAL A 76 -6.56 -1.84 1.34
C VAL A 76 -7.39 -1.92 2.61
N ILE A 77 -7.11 -2.94 3.41
CA ILE A 77 -7.70 -3.13 4.74
C ILE A 77 -6.59 -2.88 5.76
N ALA A 78 -6.79 -1.89 6.63
CA ALA A 78 -5.91 -1.61 7.74
C ALA A 78 -6.73 -1.58 9.03
N GLU A 79 -6.31 -2.37 10.01
CA GLU A 79 -6.94 -2.42 11.32
C GLU A 79 -6.08 -1.66 12.33
N SER A 80 -6.70 -0.77 13.09
CA SER A 80 -6.05 0.00 14.16
C SER A 80 -6.84 -0.13 15.45
N ARG A 81 -6.13 -0.08 16.58
CA ARG A 81 -6.72 -0.11 17.92
C ARG A 81 -6.04 0.87 18.84
N ALA A 82 -6.77 1.42 19.80
CA ALA A 82 -6.19 2.24 20.85
C ALA A 82 -5.19 1.42 21.69
N VAL A 83 -4.10 2.07 22.10
CA VAL A 83 -3.05 1.44 22.93
C VAL A 83 -3.58 1.13 24.33
N ALA A 84 -4.44 1.99 24.86
CA ALA A 84 -5.09 1.82 26.16
C ALA A 84 -6.53 1.33 26.00
N SER A 85 -6.97 0.47 26.93
CA SER A 85 -8.36 0.05 27.01
C SER A 85 -9.27 1.27 27.23
N GLY A 86 -10.25 1.47 26.36
CA GLY A 86 -11.16 2.62 26.39
C GLY A 86 -10.60 3.93 25.81
N GLY A 87 -9.39 3.91 25.21
CA GLY A 87 -8.86 5.07 24.48
C GLY A 87 -9.53 5.28 23.12
N TYR A 88 -9.48 6.51 22.60
CA TYR A 88 -9.96 6.85 21.26
C TYR A 88 -8.79 7.01 20.29
N LEU A 89 -9.02 6.63 19.04
CA LEU A 89 -8.18 7.03 17.92
C LEU A 89 -8.61 8.47 17.55
N SER A 90 -7.79 9.45 17.91
CA SER A 90 -8.04 10.87 17.62
C SER A 90 -7.43 11.29 16.29
#